data_AF-A0A4U9HLD9-F1
#
_entry.id   AF-A0A4U9HLD9-F1
#
_cell.length_a   1.000
_cell.length_b   1.000
_cell.length_c   1.000
_cell.angle_alpha   90.00
_cell.angle_beta   90.00
_cell.angle_gamma   90.00
#
_symmetry.space_group_name_H-M   'P 1'
#
loop_
_entity.id
_entity.type
_entity.pdbx_description
1 polymer ?
#
loop_
_entity_poly.entity_id
_entity_poly.type
_entity_poly.pdbx_seq_one_letter_code
_entity_poly.pdbx_strand_id
1 'polypeptide(L)' 'MPKYGANGTVTDIGLTTVKVRNFDNTITTIPTWALVSDAFINWSGMSASGGRRIKRQPEH' A
#
# COMPACT_ATOMS: atom_id res chain seq x y z
N MET A 1 5.35 -3.98 -2.03
CA MET A 1 4.73 -4.64 -3.19
C MET A 1 5.47 -4.30 -4.49
N PRO A 2 6.79 -4.56 -4.60
CA PRO A 2 7.49 -4.29 -5.86
C PRO A 2 6.96 -5.14 -7.02
N LYS A 3 6.43 -6.35 -6.74
CA LYS A 3 5.93 -7.30 -7.74
C LYS A 3 4.67 -6.85 -8.50
N TYR A 4 3.81 -6.03 -7.87
CA TYR A 4 2.57 -5.53 -8.49
C TYR A 4 2.54 -4.01 -8.65
N GLY A 5 3.59 -3.29 -8.21
CA GLY A 5 3.69 -1.84 -8.33
C GLY A 5 2.66 -1.03 -7.51
N ALA A 6 1.86 -1.69 -6.66
CA ALA A 6 0.82 -1.02 -5.89
C ALA A 6 1.40 -0.32 -4.66
N ASN A 7 1.43 1.01 -4.71
CA ASN A 7 1.87 1.91 -3.65
C ASN A 7 0.86 3.05 -3.55
N GLY A 8 -0.19 2.83 -2.76
CA GLY A 8 -1.25 3.81 -2.58
C GLY A 8 -2.41 3.30 -1.74
N THR A 9 -3.60 3.84 -1.99
CA THR A 9 -4.78 3.57 -1.17
C THR A 9 -5.70 2.58 -1.86
N VAL A 10 -6.21 1.61 -1.11
CA VAL A 10 -7.25 0.69 -1.59
C VAL A 10 -8.53 1.47 -1.84
N THR A 11 -9.06 1.39 -3.05
CA THR A 11 -10.29 2.11 -3.44
C THR A 11 -11.50 1.20 -3.57
N ASP A 12 -11.29 -0.09 -3.85
CA ASP A 12 -12.36 -1.05 -4.11
C ASP A 12 -11.90 -2.47 -3.78
N ILE A 13 -12.79 -3.27 -3.21
CA ILE A 13 -12.54 -4.67 -2.84
C ILE A 13 -13.68 -5.51 -3.42
N GLY A 14 -13.37 -6.28 -4.46
CA GLY A 14 -14.24 -7.31 -5.01
C GLY A 14 -13.91 -8.69 -4.46
N LEU A 15 -14.72 -9.68 -4.82
CA LEU A 15 -14.55 -11.08 -4.37
C LEU A 15 -13.19 -11.67 -4.78
N THR A 16 -12.72 -11.36 -5.99
CA THR A 16 -11.51 -11.94 -6.59
C THR A 16 -10.41 -10.92 -6.85
N THR A 17 -10.70 -9.62 -6.73
CA THR A 17 -9.78 -8.55 -7.07
C THR A 17 -9.88 -7.40 -6.08
N VAL A 18 -8.77 -6.70 -5.90
CA VAL A 18 -8.65 -5.48 -5.10
C VAL A 18 -8.05 -4.40 -5.97
N LYS A 19 -8.64 -3.21 -5.98
CA LYS A 19 -8.12 -2.04 -6.70
C LYS A 19 -7.40 -1.11 -5.75
N VAL A 20 -6.20 -0.71 -6.16
CA VAL A 20 -5.36 0.25 -5.46
C VAL A 20 -5.15 1.45 -6.37
N ARG A 21 -5.44 2.65 -5.88
CA ARG A 21 -5.05 3.90 -6.52
C ARG A 21 -3.66 4.28 -6.01
N ASN A 22 -2.68 4.25 -6.91
CA ASN A 22 -1.32 4.66 -6.62
C ASN A 22 -1.23 6.18 -6.44
N PHE A 23 -0.14 6.64 -5.82
CA PHE A 23 0.11 8.07 -5.62
C PHE A 23 0.31 8.84 -6.95
N ASP A 24 0.69 8.16 -8.02
CA ASP A 24 0.74 8.72 -9.39
C ASP A 24 -0.64 8.72 -10.09
N ASN A 25 -1.72 8.44 -9.35
CA ASN A 25 -3.11 8.32 -9.80
C ASN A 25 -3.41 7.14 -10.74
N THR A 26 -2.47 6.25 -11.00
CA THR A 26 -2.76 5.01 -11.75
C THR A 26 -3.55 4.02 -10.88
N ILE A 27 -4.32 3.14 -11.52
CA ILE A 27 -5.07 2.09 -10.84
C ILE A 27 -4.39 0.75 -11.09
N THR A 28 -3.95 0.10 -10.01
CA THR A 28 -3.45 -1.27 -10.02
C THR A 28 -4.53 -2.22 -9.54
N THR A 29 -4.73 -3.32 -10.26
CA THR A 29 -5.64 -4.40 -9.84
C THR A 29 -4.83 -5.59 -9.38
N ILE A 30 -5.14 -6.07 -8.17
CA ILE A 30 -4.42 -7.16 -7.52
C ILE A 30 -5.41 -8.29 -7.28
N PRO A 31 -5.09 -9.54 -7.64
CA PRO A 31 -5.95 -10.67 -7.32
C PRO A 31 -5.91 -10.95 -5.81
N THR A 32 -7.05 -11.29 -5.22
CA THR A 32 -7.18 -11.48 -3.75
C THR A 32 -6.28 -12.59 -3.21
N TRP A 33 -5.97 -13.63 -3.99
CA TRP A 33 -5.06 -14.70 -3.58
C TRP A 33 -3.64 -14.20 -3.28
N ALA A 34 -3.19 -13.15 -3.96
CA ALA A 34 -1.87 -12.57 -3.74
C ALA A 34 -1.77 -11.84 -2.39
N LEU A 35 -2.89 -11.37 -1.84
CA LEU A 35 -2.93 -10.73 -0.52
C LEU A 35 -2.84 -11.74 0.63
N VAL A 36 -3.26 -12.98 0.40
CA VAL A 36 -3.22 -14.04 1.42
C VAL A 36 -1.88 -14.79 1.39
N SER A 37 -1.28 -14.90 0.21
CA SER A 37 -0.07 -15.70 0.00
C SER A 37 1.22 -14.95 0.34
N ASP A 38 1.26 -13.64 0.13
CA ASP A 38 2.46 -12.82 0.31
C ASP A 38 2.33 -11.87 1.51
N ALA A 39 3.44 -11.63 2.23
CA ALA A 39 3.48 -10.62 3.28
C ALA A 39 3.40 -9.20 2.69
N PHE A 40 2.56 -8.34 3.29
CA PHE A 40 2.33 -6.96 2.86
C PHE A 40 2.53 -5.96 3.99
N ILE A 41 2.86 -4.71 3.63
CA ILE A 41 2.97 -3.61 4.59
C ILE A 41 1.69 -2.80 4.54
N ASN A 42 1.00 -2.69 5.68
CA ASN A 42 -0.19 -1.86 5.83
C ASN A 42 0.20 -0.50 6.43
N TRP A 43 0.17 0.53 5.59
CA TRP A 43 0.46 1.91 5.99
C TRP A 43 -0.74 2.67 6.57
N SER A 44 -1.94 2.08 6.58
CA SER A 44 -3.15 2.69 7.14
C SER A 44 -2.97 3.07 8.62
N GLY A 45 -2.32 2.20 9.40
CA GLY A 45 -2.00 2.49 10.79
C GLY A 45 -1.04 3.67 10.98
N MET A 46 -0.12 3.91 10.04
CA MET A 46 0.78 5.06 10.07
C MET A 46 0.05 6.37 9.73
N SER A 47 -0.91 6.33 8.80
CA SER A 47 -1.75 7.48 8.45
C SER A 47 -2.70 7.86 9.60
N ALA A 48 -3.34 6.86 10.22
CA ALA A 48 -4.34 7.09 11.28
C ALA A 48 -3.72 7.49 12.63
N SER A 49 -2.50 7.06 12.92
CA SER A 49 -1.87 7.29 14.24
C SER A 49 -1.25 8.68 14.42
N GLY A 50 -1.25 9.56 13.41
CA GLY A 50 -0.62 10.89 13.46
C GLY A 50 0.91 10.88 13.62
N GLY A 51 1.51 9.71 13.88
CA GLY A 51 2.93 9.52 14.10
C GLY A 51 3.69 9.33 12.79
N ARG A 52 3.93 10.42 12.05
CA ARG A 52 4.98 10.40 11.01
C ARG A 52 6.34 10.28 11.70
N ARG A 53 6.88 9.06 11.82
CA ARG A 53 8.29 8.86 12.21
C ARG A 53 9.19 9.29 11.04
N ILE A 54 9.59 10.56 11.02
CA ILE A 54 10.61 11.07 10.09
C ILE A 54 11.97 10.61 10.59
N LYS A 55 12.63 9.72 9.85
CA LYS A 55 14.04 9.38 10.08
C LYS A 55 14.89 10.56 9.60
N ARG A 56 15.23 11.49 10.50
CA ARG A 56 16.30 12.47 10.24
C ARG A 56 17.63 11.71 10.25
N GLN A 57 18.33 11.67 9.13
CA GLN A 57 19.74 11.28 9.10
C GLN A 57 20.53 12.44 9.75
N PRO A 58 21.50 12.19 10.64
CA PRO A 58 22.35 13.24 11.14
C PRO A 58 23.22 13.73 9.99
N GLU A 59 23.12 15.02 9.67
CA GLU A 59 24.12 15.73 8.88
C GLU A 59 25.45 15.68 9.66
N HIS A 60 26.51 15.28 8.97
CA HIS A 60 27.89 15.40 9.45
C HIS A 60 28.51 16.63 8.81
#